data_AF-A0A0B7ITV4-F1
#
_entry.id   AF-A0A0B7ITV4-F1
#
_cell.length_a   1.000
_cell.length_b   1.000
_cell.length_c   1.000
_cell.angle_alpha   90.00
_cell.angle_beta   90.00
_cell.angle_gamma   90.00
#
_symmetry.space_group_name_H-M   'P 1'
#
loop_
_entity.id
_entity.type
_entity.pdbx_description
1 polymer ?
#
loop_
_entity_poly.entity_id
_entity_poly.type
_entity_poly.pdbx_seq_one_letter_code
_entity_poly.pdbx_strand_id
1 'polypeptide(L)'
;MATWDKIFINSQNIVSETDRAFLIKMPNRSQYKGYVFWHPKKLVRLQGGKGYHITFSFTEDFEFRVILYGQGRFNSKTIIRQEYLTPNEMREAFGVVDKEVNRAVEQETLKIIEKETVEVEVTHHEPEKIEPIADNTIKDLKKMKNTKIYLAHPAPFKEVKKEIEEELGFPVKIHPNNNQVAYFEATEDIDLLEIENKTIGYDVIVIPDDLLKEYI
;
A
#
# COMPACT_ATOMS: atom_id res chain seq x y z
N MET A 1 -14.83 9.96 29.96
CA MET A 1 -14.43 9.04 28.86
C MET A 1 -13.89 9.91 27.74
N ALA A 2 -12.74 9.60 27.18
CA ALA A 2 -12.22 10.38 26.05
C ALA A 2 -13.11 10.12 24.82
N THR A 3 -13.76 11.16 24.32
CA THR A 3 -14.54 11.09 23.09
C THR A 3 -13.57 11.06 21.91
N TRP A 4 -13.64 10.00 21.11
CA TRP A 4 -12.88 9.88 19.88
C TRP A 4 -13.66 10.51 18.74
N ASP A 5 -12.95 11.28 17.93
CA ASP A 5 -13.47 11.88 16.70
C ASP A 5 -12.54 11.52 15.53
N LYS A 6 -13.04 11.65 14.30
CA LYS A 6 -12.29 11.36 13.09
C LYS A 6 -12.63 12.36 11.99
N ILE A 7 -11.65 12.70 11.16
CA ILE A 7 -11.86 13.55 9.99
C ILE A 7 -11.51 12.77 8.73
N PHE A 8 -12.37 12.88 7.71
CA PHE A 8 -12.15 12.31 6.39
C PHE A 8 -11.31 13.24 5.52
N ILE A 9 -10.31 12.67 4.86
CA ILE A 9 -9.41 13.34 3.92
C ILE A 9 -9.21 12.46 2.69
N ASN A 10 -8.77 13.09 1.60
CA ASN A 10 -8.35 12.37 0.40
C ASN A 10 -6.91 11.85 0.57
N SER A 11 -6.58 10.72 -0.04
CA SER A 11 -5.20 10.19 -0.05
C SER A 11 -4.17 11.18 -0.60
N GLN A 12 -4.55 12.04 -1.55
CA GLN A 12 -3.72 13.12 -2.09
C GLN A 12 -3.33 14.18 -1.04
N ASN A 13 -3.99 14.20 0.13
CA ASN A 13 -3.59 15.08 1.22
C ASN A 13 -2.35 14.60 1.96
N ILE A 14 -1.96 13.33 1.80
CA ILE A 14 -0.70 12.81 2.35
C ILE A 14 0.46 13.29 1.48
N VAL A 15 1.40 14.00 2.09
CA VAL A 15 2.62 14.51 1.45
C VAL A 15 3.74 13.48 1.53
N SER A 16 3.90 12.86 2.69
CA SER A 16 4.92 11.84 2.94
C SER A 16 4.47 10.89 4.04
N GLU A 17 5.04 9.69 4.01
CA GLU A 17 4.86 8.68 5.03
C GLU A 17 6.22 8.37 5.69
N THR A 18 6.16 8.07 6.97
CA THR A 18 7.25 7.45 7.74
C THR A 18 6.67 6.20 8.41
N ASP A 19 7.54 5.34 8.94
CA ASP A 19 7.10 4.13 9.66
C ASP A 19 6.12 4.41 10.81
N ARG A 20 6.19 5.63 11.37
CA ARG A 20 5.45 6.01 12.59
C ARG A 20 4.32 7.00 12.34
N ALA A 21 4.40 7.82 11.31
CA ALA A 21 3.49 8.94 11.10
C ALA A 21 3.33 9.33 9.62
N PHE A 22 2.19 9.93 9.30
CA PHE A 22 1.91 10.56 8.02
C PHE A 22 2.05 12.08 8.14
N LEU A 23 2.61 12.70 7.10
CA LEU A 23 2.60 14.14 6.91
C LEU A 23 1.39 14.50 6.07
N ILE A 24 0.46 15.26 6.64
CA ILE A 24 -0.82 15.58 6.02
C ILE A 24 -0.87 17.08 5.75
N LYS A 25 -1.28 17.46 4.53
CA LYS A 25 -1.47 18.86 4.14
C LYS A 25 -2.79 19.42 4.65
N MET A 26 -2.74 20.64 5.15
CA MET A 26 -3.93 21.39 5.52
C MET A 26 -4.76 21.76 4.27
N PRO A 27 -6.09 21.86 4.38
CA PRO A 27 -6.95 22.19 3.25
C PRO A 27 -6.65 23.57 2.67
N ASN A 28 -6.67 23.69 1.34
CA ASN A 28 -6.42 24.97 0.64
C ASN A 28 -7.42 26.07 0.98
N ARG A 29 -8.64 25.68 1.39
CA ARG A 29 -9.71 26.60 1.79
C ARG A 29 -9.59 27.10 3.23
N SER A 30 -8.66 26.57 4.01
CA SER A 30 -8.42 26.99 5.39
C SER A 30 -7.41 28.14 5.46
N GLN A 31 -7.40 28.86 6.59
CA GLN A 31 -6.37 29.87 6.88
C GLN A 31 -4.95 29.28 6.98
N TYR A 32 -4.85 27.95 7.12
CA TYR A 32 -3.60 27.20 7.23
C TYR A 32 -3.13 26.64 5.88
N LYS A 33 -3.54 27.25 4.75
CA LYS A 33 -3.10 26.83 3.42
C LYS A 33 -1.56 26.76 3.34
N GLY A 34 -1.05 25.61 2.88
CA GLY A 34 0.39 25.37 2.75
C GLY A 34 1.05 24.84 4.03
N TYR A 35 0.36 24.85 5.17
CA TYR A 35 0.82 24.18 6.37
C TYR A 35 0.59 22.66 6.25
N VAL A 36 1.37 21.92 7.02
CA VAL A 36 1.32 20.47 7.12
C VAL A 36 1.38 20.07 8.60
N PHE A 37 0.84 18.90 8.94
CA PHE A 37 0.96 18.35 10.29
C PHE A 37 1.31 16.87 10.25
N TRP A 38 2.03 16.43 11.27
CA TRP A 38 2.34 15.01 11.47
C TRP A 38 1.24 14.36 12.29
N HIS A 39 0.75 13.21 11.85
CA HIS A 39 -0.23 12.42 12.58
C HIS A 39 0.18 10.95 12.68
N PRO A 40 0.04 10.28 13.84
CA PRO A 40 0.48 8.90 14.01
C PRO A 40 -0.19 7.94 13.02
N LYS A 41 0.61 7.09 12.37
CA LYS A 41 0.13 6.09 11.40
C LYS A 41 -0.92 5.15 12.02
N LYS A 42 -0.78 4.84 13.31
CA LYS A 42 -1.74 4.02 14.07
C LYS A 42 -3.12 4.66 14.23
N LEU A 43 -3.28 5.96 14.02
CA LEU A 43 -4.55 6.68 14.10
C LEU A 43 -5.08 7.09 12.72
N VAL A 44 -4.34 6.78 11.66
CA VAL A 44 -4.76 6.92 10.27
C VAL A 44 -5.31 5.58 9.78
N ARG A 45 -6.47 5.59 9.13
CA ARG A 45 -7.11 4.40 8.55
C ARG A 45 -7.55 4.69 7.13
N LEU A 46 -7.24 3.75 6.23
CA LEU A 46 -7.86 3.70 4.91
C LEU A 46 -9.31 3.25 5.10
N GLN A 47 -10.24 3.97 4.46
CA GLN A 47 -11.66 3.63 4.40
C GLN A 47 -12.00 3.35 2.92
N GLY A 48 -12.52 2.16 2.63
CA GLY A 48 -12.90 1.74 1.27
C GLY A 48 -11.86 0.93 0.48
N GLY A 49 -12.33 0.26 -0.58
CA GLY A 49 -11.56 -0.75 -1.33
C GLY A 49 -10.46 -0.19 -2.23
N LYS A 50 -10.60 1.05 -2.72
CA LYS A 50 -9.62 1.69 -3.64
C LYS A 50 -8.65 2.67 -2.97
N GLY A 51 -8.65 2.78 -1.64
CA GLY A 51 -7.66 3.57 -0.90
C GLY A 51 -7.75 5.10 -1.07
N TYR A 52 -8.80 5.63 -1.68
CA TYR A 52 -8.96 7.09 -1.90
C TYR A 52 -9.44 7.85 -0.67
N HIS A 53 -10.18 7.20 0.22
CA HIS A 53 -10.70 7.82 1.44
C HIS A 53 -9.81 7.43 2.63
N ILE A 54 -9.27 8.43 3.29
CA ILE A 54 -8.43 8.26 4.47
C ILE A 54 -9.11 8.97 5.62
N THR A 55 -9.01 8.40 6.81
CA THR A 55 -9.47 9.02 8.04
C THR A 55 -8.30 9.15 9.00
N PHE A 56 -8.26 10.24 9.75
CA PHE A 56 -7.37 10.36 10.91
C PHE A 56 -8.22 10.61 12.15
N SER A 57 -7.90 9.91 13.24
CA SER A 57 -8.69 9.91 14.48
C SER A 57 -7.94 10.59 15.61
N PHE A 58 -8.66 11.29 16.48
CA PHE A 58 -8.08 12.05 17.57
C PHE A 58 -9.07 12.17 18.74
N THR A 59 -8.56 12.55 19.90
CA THR A 59 -9.36 12.84 21.09
C THR A 59 -9.59 14.35 21.21
N GLU A 60 -10.59 14.75 22.01
CA GLU A 60 -10.88 16.17 22.28
C GLU A 60 -9.73 16.92 22.97
N ASP A 61 -8.82 16.21 23.62
CA ASP A 61 -7.62 16.78 24.26
C ASP A 61 -6.38 16.81 23.34
N PHE A 62 -6.51 16.37 22.08
CA PHE A 62 -5.37 16.24 21.19
C PHE A 62 -4.93 17.61 20.65
N GLU A 63 -3.64 17.93 20.77
CA GLU A 63 -3.09 19.17 20.22
C GLU A 63 -2.34 18.92 18.91
N PHE A 64 -2.75 19.63 17.85
CA PHE A 64 -2.19 19.47 16.53
C PHE A 64 -1.12 20.51 16.27
N ARG A 65 0.13 20.06 16.12
CA ARG A 65 1.22 20.91 15.67
C ARG A 65 1.21 21.03 14.15
N VAL A 66 0.78 22.18 13.63
CA VAL A 66 0.87 22.54 12.22
C VAL A 66 2.15 23.32 11.94
N ILE A 67 2.79 23.01 10.81
CA ILE A 67 4.10 23.50 10.44
C ILE A 67 4.05 24.03 9.02
N LEU A 68 4.60 25.21 8.80
CA LEU A 68 4.88 25.75 7.48
C LEU A 68 6.36 25.57 7.16
N TYR A 69 6.67 24.73 6.17
CA TYR A 69 8.03 24.53 5.68
C TYR A 69 8.40 25.52 4.58
N GLY A 70 9.71 25.73 4.39
CA GLY A 70 10.23 26.46 3.25
C GLY A 70 9.90 25.81 1.92
N GLN A 71 9.80 26.63 0.88
CA GLN A 71 9.41 26.21 -0.48
C GLN A 71 10.61 26.09 -1.43
N GLY A 72 11.81 26.47 -1.00
CA GLY A 72 13.03 26.44 -1.79
C GLY A 72 13.80 25.13 -1.67
N ARG A 73 14.60 24.83 -2.69
CA ARG A 73 15.40 23.58 -2.78
C ARG A 73 16.29 23.32 -1.55
N PHE A 74 16.82 24.38 -0.94
CA PHE A 74 17.76 24.31 0.18
C PHE A 74 17.12 24.55 1.55
N ASN A 75 15.88 25.07 1.60
CA ASN A 75 15.16 25.36 2.85
C ASN A 75 13.84 24.56 2.98
N SER A 76 13.65 23.54 2.15
CA SER A 76 12.44 22.69 2.14
C SER A 76 12.18 21.96 3.46
N LYS A 77 13.23 21.77 4.26
CA LYS A 77 13.14 21.16 5.61
C LYS A 77 13.15 22.19 6.74
N THR A 78 13.30 23.47 6.41
CA THR A 78 13.36 24.55 7.39
C THR A 78 11.94 24.93 7.81
N ILE A 79 11.70 24.92 9.12
CA ILE A 79 10.44 25.38 9.70
C ILE A 79 10.42 26.92 9.64
N ILE A 80 9.49 27.49 8.89
CA ILE A 80 9.28 28.94 8.81
C ILE A 80 8.34 29.40 9.91
N ARG A 81 7.24 28.67 10.11
CA ARG A 81 6.23 28.93 11.16
C ARG A 81 5.71 27.62 11.73
N GLN A 82 5.26 27.69 12.97
CA GLN A 82 4.55 26.60 13.62
C GLN A 82 3.45 27.17 14.50
N GLU A 83 2.32 26.48 14.54
CA GLU A 83 1.16 26.84 15.35
C GLU A 83 0.56 25.55 15.95
N TYR A 84 -0.18 25.71 17.03
CA TYR A 84 -0.86 24.62 17.71
C TYR A 84 -2.36 24.83 17.56
N LEU A 85 -3.04 23.78 17.11
CA LEU A 85 -4.45 23.76 16.82
C LEU A 85 -5.15 22.79 17.76
N THR A 86 -6.26 23.25 18.31
CA THR A 86 -7.21 22.41 19.04
C THR A 86 -8.02 21.54 18.07
N PRO A 87 -8.66 20.46 18.55
CA PRO A 87 -9.52 19.63 17.72
C PRO A 87 -10.69 20.39 17.10
N ASN A 88 -11.17 21.45 17.76
CA ASN A 88 -12.24 22.29 17.22
C ASN A 88 -11.77 23.13 16.03
N GLU A 89 -10.59 23.75 16.14
CA GLU A 89 -10.02 24.53 15.04
C GLU A 89 -9.59 23.62 13.87
N MET A 90 -9.14 22.39 14.15
CA MET A 90 -8.91 21.39 13.10
C MET A 90 -10.20 21.03 12.36
N ARG A 91 -11.29 20.79 13.09
CA ARG A 91 -12.61 20.54 12.49
C ARG A 91 -13.04 21.69 11.59
N GLU A 92 -12.90 22.91 12.06
CA GLU A 92 -13.20 24.11 11.28
C GLU A 92 -12.31 24.24 10.03
N ALA A 93 -11.00 24.02 10.16
CA ALA A 93 -10.05 24.07 9.04
C ALA A 93 -10.39 23.03 7.95
N PHE A 94 -10.87 21.85 8.34
CA PHE A 94 -11.35 20.82 7.42
C PHE A 94 -12.79 21.04 6.95
N GLY A 95 -13.47 22.08 7.44
CA GLY A 95 -14.86 22.41 7.13
C GLY A 95 -15.84 21.34 7.60
N VAL A 96 -15.50 20.67 8.70
CA VAL A 96 -16.28 19.67 9.42
C VAL A 96 -16.83 20.32 10.68
N VAL A 97 -17.61 21.38 10.52
CA VAL A 97 -18.20 22.11 11.66
C VAL A 97 -19.36 21.32 12.28
N ASP A 98 -20.09 20.54 11.46
CA ASP A 98 -21.18 19.67 11.89
C ASP A 98 -20.81 18.18 11.82
N LYS A 99 -21.11 17.45 12.90
CA LYS A 99 -20.97 15.97 12.96
C LYS A 99 -21.75 15.27 11.84
N GLU A 100 -22.80 15.92 11.31
CA GLU A 100 -23.62 15.40 10.22
C GLU A 100 -22.88 15.36 8.87
N VAL A 101 -21.95 16.28 8.61
CA VAL A 101 -21.13 16.27 7.38
C VAL A 101 -20.19 15.06 7.39
N ASN A 102 -19.57 14.79 8.54
CA ASN A 102 -18.78 13.58 8.74
C ASN A 102 -19.64 12.31 8.60
N ARG A 103 -20.86 12.31 9.15
CA ARG A 103 -21.78 11.17 9.03
C ARG A 103 -22.24 10.94 7.59
N ALA A 104 -22.47 12.00 6.83
CA ALA A 104 -22.86 11.91 5.42
C ALA A 104 -21.72 11.34 4.57
N VAL A 105 -20.48 11.83 4.76
CA VAL A 105 -19.29 11.26 4.11
C VAL A 105 -19.09 9.81 4.51
N GLU A 106 -19.25 9.49 5.80
CA GLU A 106 -19.19 8.11 6.29
C GLU A 106 -20.23 7.21 5.62
N GLN A 107 -21.50 7.66 5.56
CA GLN A 107 -22.57 6.91 4.90
C GLN A 107 -22.36 6.77 3.38
N GLU A 108 -21.83 7.79 2.70
CA GLU A 108 -21.48 7.68 1.29
C GLU A 108 -20.31 6.73 1.07
N THR A 109 -19.27 6.79 1.90
CA THR A 109 -18.16 5.81 1.83
C THR A 109 -18.63 4.38 2.10
N LEU A 110 -19.54 4.18 3.07
CA LEU A 110 -20.13 2.88 3.36
C LEU A 110 -20.99 2.38 2.20
N LYS A 111 -21.81 3.23 1.57
CA LYS A 111 -22.59 2.85 0.37
C LYS A 111 -21.70 2.47 -0.81
N ILE A 112 -20.56 3.16 -0.98
CA ILE A 112 -19.58 2.82 -2.02
C ILE A 112 -18.95 1.45 -1.72
N ILE A 113 -18.58 1.20 -0.45
CA ILE A 113 -18.06 -0.09 0.00
C ILE A 113 -19.09 -1.20 -0.21
N GLU A 114 -20.33 -1.00 0.24
CA GLU A 114 -21.42 -1.97 0.10
C GLU A 114 -21.66 -2.29 -1.38
N LYS A 115 -21.71 -1.27 -2.25
CA LYS A 115 -21.87 -1.44 -3.69
C LYS A 115 -20.68 -2.18 -4.33
N GLU A 116 -19.45 -1.96 -3.88
CA GLU A 116 -18.28 -2.74 -4.31
C GLU A 116 -18.34 -4.20 -3.81
N THR A 117 -18.97 -4.47 -2.65
CA THR A 117 -19.10 -5.83 -2.11
C THR A 117 -20.28 -6.65 -2.67
N VAL A 118 -21.23 -6.07 -3.41
CA VAL A 118 -22.37 -6.84 -4.00
C VAL A 118 -21.94 -7.73 -5.18
N GLU A 119 -20.73 -7.63 -5.72
CA GLU A 119 -20.22 -8.55 -6.76
C GLU A 119 -19.38 -9.72 -6.22
N VAL A 120 -19.40 -9.99 -4.91
CA VAL A 120 -18.82 -11.23 -4.38
C VAL A 120 -19.83 -11.92 -3.47
N GLU A 121 -20.66 -12.80 -4.06
CA GLU A 121 -21.31 -13.86 -3.30
C GLU A 121 -20.22 -14.79 -2.74
N VAL A 122 -19.77 -14.51 -1.51
CA VAL A 122 -18.99 -15.45 -0.72
C VAL A 122 -19.99 -16.38 -0.04
N THR A 123 -20.16 -17.59 -0.58
CA THR A 123 -20.77 -18.70 0.14
C THR A 123 -19.91 -19.01 1.38
N HIS A 124 -20.42 -18.63 2.55
CA HIS A 124 -19.83 -19.02 3.83
C HIS A 124 -19.96 -20.54 4.00
N HIS A 125 -18.84 -21.26 3.86
CA HIS A 125 -18.71 -22.61 4.43
C HIS A 125 -18.13 -22.48 5.83
N GLU A 126 -18.84 -23.04 6.80
CA GLU A 126 -18.39 -23.15 8.19
C GLU A 126 -17.11 -24.00 8.24
N PRO A 127 -16.05 -23.57 8.96
CA PRO A 127 -14.81 -24.33 8.99
C PRO A 127 -15.01 -25.64 9.76
N GLU A 128 -15.10 -26.76 9.03
CA GLU A 128 -14.97 -28.08 9.64
C GLU A 128 -13.57 -28.21 10.26
N LYS A 129 -13.52 -28.80 11.47
CA LYS A 129 -12.29 -29.10 12.19
C LYS A 129 -11.31 -29.82 11.26
N ILE A 130 -10.18 -29.19 11.00
CA ILE A 130 -9.11 -29.76 10.19
C ILE A 130 -8.43 -30.86 11.00
N GLU A 131 -8.68 -32.12 10.64
CA GLU A 131 -7.76 -33.22 10.94
C GLU A 131 -6.49 -33.06 10.07
N PRO A 132 -5.29 -33.42 10.57
CA PRO A 132 -4.05 -33.18 9.84
C PRO A 132 -4.04 -33.91 8.49
N ILE A 133 -4.02 -33.14 7.40
CA ILE A 133 -4.00 -33.67 6.03
C ILE A 133 -2.58 -34.18 5.73
N ALA A 134 -2.50 -35.44 5.30
CA ALA A 134 -1.26 -36.12 4.95
C ALA A 134 -0.54 -35.48 3.75
N ASP A 135 0.80 -35.52 3.79
CA ASP A 135 1.83 -34.94 2.90
C ASP A 135 1.67 -35.06 1.36
N ASN A 136 0.60 -35.70 0.87
CA ASN A 136 0.52 -36.13 -0.52
C ASN A 136 -0.26 -35.16 -1.43
N THR A 137 -0.92 -34.13 -0.89
CA THR A 137 -1.82 -33.22 -1.64
C THR A 137 -1.18 -31.88 -2.05
N ILE A 138 0.09 -31.63 -1.69
CA ILE A 138 0.83 -30.40 -2.08
C ILE A 138 1.38 -30.50 -3.51
N LYS A 139 1.28 -31.66 -4.18
CA LYS A 139 1.89 -31.92 -5.50
C LYS A 139 1.18 -31.30 -6.70
N ASP A 140 0.03 -30.63 -6.52
CA ASP A 140 -0.76 -30.04 -7.62
C ASP A 140 -0.75 -28.50 -7.66
N LEU A 141 0.22 -27.85 -7.00
CA LEU A 141 0.43 -26.41 -7.16
C LEU A 141 1.14 -26.11 -8.49
N LYS A 142 0.36 -25.60 -9.44
CA LYS A 142 0.75 -24.84 -10.66
C LYS A 142 2.09 -25.23 -11.31
N LYS A 143 2.11 -26.41 -11.93
CA LYS A 143 3.06 -26.68 -13.03
C LYS A 143 2.67 -25.83 -14.23
N MET A 144 3.57 -24.96 -14.69
CA MET A 144 3.35 -24.13 -15.88
C MET A 144 4.26 -24.62 -17.00
N LYS A 145 3.67 -24.92 -18.16
CA LYS A 145 4.40 -25.23 -19.40
C LYS A 145 4.35 -24.05 -20.34
N ASN A 146 5.46 -23.80 -21.01
CA ASN A 146 5.53 -22.89 -22.15
C ASN A 146 5.17 -21.43 -21.78
N THR A 147 5.51 -21.04 -20.55
CA THR A 147 5.28 -19.69 -20.02
C THR A 147 6.61 -18.99 -19.85
N LYS A 148 6.67 -17.72 -20.25
CA LYS A 148 7.81 -16.86 -19.97
C LYS A 148 7.74 -16.43 -18.50
N ILE A 149 8.84 -16.57 -17.77
CA ILE A 149 8.91 -16.21 -16.36
C ILE A 149 9.91 -15.07 -16.22
N TYR A 150 9.50 -14.00 -15.54
CA TYR A 150 10.32 -12.83 -15.27
C TYR A 150 10.84 -12.89 -13.84
N LEU A 151 12.07 -12.43 -13.67
CA LEU A 151 12.78 -12.33 -12.40
C LEU A 151 13.13 -10.84 -12.22
N ALA A 152 12.55 -10.19 -11.22
CA ALA A 152 12.85 -8.80 -10.91
C ALA A 152 13.76 -8.70 -9.68
N HIS A 153 14.81 -7.90 -9.77
CA HIS A 153 15.80 -7.72 -8.71
C HIS A 153 16.08 -6.21 -8.49
N PRO A 154 16.25 -5.74 -7.24
CA PRO A 154 16.45 -4.31 -6.95
C PRO A 154 17.76 -3.74 -7.53
N ALA A 155 18.82 -4.54 -7.60
CA ALA A 155 20.07 -4.18 -8.28
C ALA A 155 20.08 -4.66 -9.75
N PRO A 156 20.94 -4.08 -10.62
CA PRO A 156 21.08 -4.54 -11.99
C PRO A 156 21.34 -6.05 -12.05
N PHE A 157 20.49 -6.76 -12.79
CA PHE A 157 20.49 -8.23 -12.84
C PHE A 157 21.84 -8.79 -13.32
N LYS A 158 22.62 -8.01 -14.07
CA LYS A 158 23.98 -8.38 -14.50
C LYS A 158 24.92 -8.72 -13.34
N GLU A 159 24.69 -8.13 -12.16
CA GLU A 159 25.52 -8.33 -10.95
C GLU A 159 25.21 -9.66 -10.26
N VAL A 160 23.95 -10.09 -10.27
CA VAL A 160 23.46 -11.31 -9.61
C VAL A 160 23.22 -12.48 -10.58
N LYS A 161 23.33 -12.22 -11.90
CA LYS A 161 22.99 -13.17 -12.96
C LYS A 161 23.64 -14.54 -12.78
N LYS A 162 24.95 -14.55 -12.52
CA LYS A 162 25.73 -15.80 -12.48
C LYS A 162 25.28 -16.70 -11.31
N GLU A 163 25.04 -16.11 -10.15
CA GLU A 163 24.60 -16.82 -8.96
C GLU A 163 23.18 -17.37 -9.14
N ILE A 164 22.29 -16.58 -9.73
CA ILE A 164 20.91 -17.00 -10.03
C ILE A 164 20.89 -18.12 -11.09
N GLU A 165 21.73 -18.06 -12.14
CA GLU A 165 21.81 -19.13 -13.14
C GLU A 165 22.38 -20.43 -12.55
N GLU A 166 23.36 -20.34 -11.65
CA GLU A 166 23.92 -21.50 -10.93
C GLU A 166 22.86 -22.15 -10.03
N GLU A 167 22.07 -21.36 -9.31
CA GLU A 167 21.04 -21.85 -8.40
C GLU A 167 19.83 -22.43 -9.15
N LEU A 168 19.40 -21.78 -10.24
CA LEU A 168 18.29 -22.24 -11.07
C LEU A 168 18.66 -23.43 -11.97
N GLY A 169 19.94 -23.56 -12.33
CA GLY A 169 20.43 -24.61 -13.22
C GLY A 169 20.13 -24.39 -14.70
N PHE A 170 19.67 -23.19 -15.09
CA PHE A 170 19.37 -22.82 -16.47
C PHE A 170 19.67 -21.33 -16.73
N PRO A 171 19.96 -20.96 -18.00
CA PRO A 171 20.32 -19.58 -18.32
C PRO A 171 19.12 -18.63 -18.32
N VAL A 172 19.37 -17.38 -17.93
CA VAL A 172 18.38 -16.29 -17.94
C VAL A 172 18.83 -15.14 -18.84
N LYS A 173 17.87 -14.50 -19.51
CA LYS A 173 18.09 -13.37 -20.42
C LYS A 173 17.72 -12.06 -19.72
N ILE A 174 18.60 -11.06 -19.75
CA ILE A 174 18.29 -9.73 -19.22
C ILE A 174 17.31 -9.03 -20.16
N HIS A 175 16.29 -8.37 -19.60
CA HIS A 175 15.30 -7.65 -20.36
C HIS A 175 15.93 -6.45 -21.09
N PRO A 176 15.67 -6.25 -22.40
CA PRO A 176 16.38 -5.26 -23.22
C PRO A 176 16.16 -3.82 -22.75
N ASN A 177 14.97 -3.54 -22.21
CA ASN A 177 14.57 -2.20 -21.76
C ASN A 177 14.68 -2.01 -20.23
N ASN A 178 15.02 -3.07 -19.48
CA ASN A 178 15.09 -3.01 -18.03
C ASN A 178 16.20 -3.93 -17.51
N ASN A 179 17.32 -3.35 -17.09
CA ASN A 179 18.47 -4.09 -16.60
C ASN A 179 18.26 -4.70 -15.20
N GLN A 180 17.16 -4.38 -14.49
CA GLN A 180 16.76 -4.97 -13.22
C GLN A 180 15.87 -6.20 -13.37
N VAL A 181 15.46 -6.52 -14.60
CA VAL A 181 14.59 -7.66 -14.90
C VAL A 181 15.32 -8.63 -15.80
N ALA A 182 15.29 -9.91 -15.46
CA ALA A 182 15.63 -10.99 -16.35
C ALA A 182 14.40 -11.85 -16.64
N TYR A 183 14.51 -12.74 -17.63
CA TYR A 183 13.47 -13.69 -17.95
C TYR A 183 14.05 -14.97 -18.53
N PHE A 184 13.29 -16.04 -18.45
CA PHE A 184 13.54 -17.28 -19.18
C PHE A 184 12.22 -17.86 -19.67
N GLU A 185 12.30 -18.79 -20.62
CA GLU A 185 11.14 -19.47 -21.19
C GLU A 185 11.13 -20.90 -20.65
N ALA A 186 10.08 -21.25 -19.91
CA ALA A 186 9.91 -22.59 -19.35
C ALA A 186 9.54 -23.57 -20.48
N THR A 187 10.48 -24.40 -20.91
CA THR A 187 10.24 -25.43 -21.95
C THR A 187 9.68 -26.74 -21.39
N GLU A 188 9.71 -26.92 -20.07
CA GLU A 188 9.23 -28.10 -19.34
C GLU A 188 8.23 -27.71 -18.23
N ASP A 189 7.65 -28.70 -17.54
CA ASP A 189 6.84 -28.45 -16.34
C ASP A 189 7.72 -27.83 -15.26
N ILE A 190 7.63 -26.52 -15.08
CA ILE A 190 8.37 -25.84 -14.01
C ILE A 190 7.42 -25.53 -12.86
N ASP A 191 7.86 -25.91 -11.66
CA ASP A 191 7.20 -25.57 -10.40
C ASP A 191 7.66 -24.17 -9.95
N LEU A 192 6.72 -23.23 -9.93
CA LEU A 192 6.99 -21.85 -9.49
C LEU A 192 7.47 -21.80 -8.03
N LEU A 193 6.97 -22.69 -7.18
CA LEU A 193 7.37 -22.75 -5.77
C LEU A 193 8.82 -23.20 -5.64
N GLU A 194 9.29 -24.08 -6.53
CA GLU A 194 10.69 -24.49 -6.56
C GLU A 194 11.62 -23.32 -6.96
N ILE A 195 11.21 -22.50 -7.95
CA ILE A 195 11.96 -21.31 -8.34
C ILE A 195 11.98 -20.28 -7.20
N GLU A 196 10.82 -20.00 -6.59
CA GLU A 196 10.71 -19.06 -5.48
C GLU A 196 11.58 -19.49 -4.30
N ASN A 197 11.56 -20.79 -3.95
CA ASN A 197 12.40 -21.32 -2.88
C ASN A 197 13.90 -21.23 -3.20
N LYS A 198 14.31 -21.48 -4.44
CA LYS A 198 15.71 -21.34 -4.88
C LYS A 198 16.17 -19.88 -4.89
N THR A 199 15.26 -18.95 -5.14
CA THR A 199 15.58 -17.52 -5.31
C THR A 199 15.28 -16.66 -4.08
N ILE A 200 14.73 -17.26 -3.00
CA ILE A 200 14.35 -16.56 -1.76
C ILE A 200 15.53 -15.83 -1.09
N GLY A 201 16.76 -16.33 -1.26
CA GLY A 201 17.97 -15.72 -0.71
C GLY A 201 18.51 -14.53 -1.50
N TYR A 202 17.91 -14.21 -2.64
CA TYR A 202 18.43 -13.24 -3.61
C TYR A 202 17.53 -12.01 -3.80
N ASP A 203 16.51 -11.79 -2.97
CA ASP A 203 15.54 -10.67 -3.13
C ASP A 203 14.92 -10.60 -4.55
N VAL A 204 14.70 -11.76 -5.18
CA VAL A 204 14.14 -11.87 -6.54
C VAL A 204 12.64 -12.10 -6.47
N ILE A 205 11.88 -11.31 -7.24
CA ILE A 205 10.45 -11.52 -7.44
C ILE A 205 10.24 -12.33 -8.71
N VAL A 206 9.58 -13.48 -8.60
CA VAL A 206 9.22 -14.36 -9.72
C VAL A 206 7.84 -13.96 -10.23
N ILE A 207 7.72 -13.62 -11.51
CA ILE A 207 6.48 -13.14 -12.12
C ILE A 207 6.22 -13.95 -13.40
N PRO A 208 5.19 -14.80 -13.46
CA PRO A 208 4.78 -15.46 -14.71
C PRO A 208 4.15 -14.45 -15.69
N ASP A 209 4.43 -14.61 -16.98
CA ASP A 209 3.95 -13.72 -18.06
C ASP A 209 2.43 -13.56 -18.10
N ASP A 210 1.67 -14.58 -17.70
CA ASP A 210 0.21 -14.53 -17.68
C ASP A 210 -0.35 -13.56 -16.63
N LEU A 211 0.40 -13.30 -15.54
CA LEU A 211 0.05 -12.28 -14.56
C LEU A 211 0.48 -10.86 -14.99
N LEU A 212 1.38 -10.74 -15.96
CA LEU A 212 1.79 -9.44 -16.51
C LEU A 212 0.75 -8.91 -17.51
N LYS A 213 0.02 -9.78 -18.21
CA LYS A 213 -1.01 -9.39 -19.19
C LYS A 213 -2.23 -8.71 -18.57
N GLU A 214 -2.47 -8.89 -17.27
CA GLU A 214 -3.58 -8.24 -16.55
C GLU A 214 -3.27 -6.79 -16.12
N TYR A 215 -2.01 -6.35 -16.25
CA TYR A 215 -1.54 -5.04 -15.77
C TYR A 215 -1.02 -4.10 -16.87
N ILE A 216 -1.19 -4.45 -18.16
CA ILE A 216 -0.81 -3.63 -19.33
C ILE A 216 -2.04 -3.19 -20.11
#